data_AF-A0A9D4LT04-F1
#
_entry.id   AF-A0A9D4LT04-F1
#
_cell.length_a   1.000
_cell.length_b   1.000
_cell.length_c   1.000
_cell.angle_alpha   90.00
_cell.angle_beta   90.00
_cell.angle_gamma   90.00
#
_symmetry.space_group_name_H-M   'P 1'
#
loop_
_entity.id
_entity.type
_entity.pdbx_description
1 polymer ?
#
loop_
_entity_poly.entity_id
_entity_poly.type
_entity_poly.pdbx_seq_one_letter_code
_entity_poly.pdbx_strand_id
1 'polypeptide(L)'
;MPIETERKAYKLLNVCEKRNMSEQVKSICKVMGMRCMKNKRLGAALSWFLRSKDVAFATVIAEKFLSEYNEHGVFSNLDLIDNLGSSMLISSRLTFLAKYREYHKLYQEREMFAAGSLLLSLLTSRLAPREFWITLLKDAITLLEARECIYGSKETFELMHSLEELTKDRKFLSPDKDSDDISDLRETIDLLNLSLTRNLARSIVIEGVVKPS
;
A
#
# COMPACT_ATOMS: atom_id res chain seq x y z
N MET A 1 -4.85 30.75 -21.60
CA MET A 1 -5.01 29.79 -22.72
C MET A 1 -5.23 28.39 -22.15
N PRO A 2 -6.27 27.65 -22.58
CA PRO A 2 -6.50 26.30 -22.09
C PRO A 2 -5.40 25.34 -22.59
N ILE A 3 -4.76 24.62 -21.68
CA ILE A 3 -3.74 23.61 -21.98
C ILE A 3 -4.47 22.33 -22.38
N GLU A 4 -4.68 22.12 -23.68
CA GLU A 4 -5.51 21.02 -24.16
C GLU A 4 -4.74 19.71 -24.34
N THR A 5 -3.45 19.78 -24.64
CA THR A 5 -2.64 18.60 -24.99
C THR A 5 -1.37 18.53 -24.15
N GLU A 6 -0.89 17.31 -23.90
CA GLU A 6 0.38 17.07 -23.20
C GLU A 6 1.54 17.80 -23.90
N ARG A 7 1.55 17.83 -25.24
CA ARG A 7 2.54 18.58 -26.03
C ARG A 7 2.53 20.09 -25.74
N LYS A 8 1.34 20.72 -25.64
CA LYS A 8 1.21 22.14 -25.27
C LYS A 8 1.68 22.36 -23.83
N ALA A 9 1.36 21.43 -22.92
CA ALA A 9 1.77 21.48 -21.51
C ALA A 9 3.30 21.43 -21.36
N TYR A 10 3.99 20.52 -22.06
CA TYR A 10 5.44 20.40 -22.02
C TYR A 10 6.14 21.66 -22.55
N LYS A 11 5.63 22.27 -23.64
CA LYS A 11 6.19 23.53 -24.14
C LYS A 11 6.08 24.64 -23.11
N LEU A 12 4.93 24.76 -22.45
CA LEU A 12 4.71 25.77 -21.42
C LEU A 12 5.58 25.51 -20.19
N LEU A 13 5.68 24.26 -19.74
CA LEU A 13 6.56 23.85 -18.65
C LEU A 13 8.01 24.25 -18.91
N ASN A 14 8.54 23.95 -20.11
CA ASN A 14 9.92 24.31 -20.44
C ASN A 14 10.18 25.82 -20.36
N VAL A 15 9.20 26.66 -20.68
CA VAL A 15 9.32 28.12 -20.55
C VAL A 15 9.25 28.55 -19.09
N CYS A 16 8.33 27.98 -18.31
CA CYS A 16 8.17 28.28 -16.88
C CYS A 16 9.39 27.84 -16.06
N GLU A 17 9.93 26.64 -16.32
CA GLU A 17 11.13 26.10 -15.68
C GLU A 17 12.36 26.99 -15.98
N LYS A 18 12.56 27.39 -17.24
CA LYS A 18 13.63 28.33 -17.63
C LYS A 18 13.55 29.70 -16.95
N ARG A 19 12.36 30.09 -16.48
CA ARG A 19 12.09 31.37 -15.82
C ARG A 19 11.92 31.23 -14.31
N ASN A 20 12.23 30.08 -13.71
CA ASN A 20 12.06 29.79 -12.28
C ASN A 20 10.62 30.06 -11.76
N MET A 21 9.62 29.83 -12.61
CA MET A 21 8.20 30.02 -12.31
C MET A 21 7.61 28.77 -11.64
N SER A 22 8.10 28.45 -10.43
CA SER A 22 7.79 27.19 -9.73
C SER A 22 6.30 26.99 -9.44
N GLU A 23 5.58 28.05 -9.09
CA GLU A 23 4.13 27.96 -8.80
C GLU A 23 3.31 27.66 -10.06
N GLN A 24 3.71 28.21 -11.20
CA GLN A 24 3.09 27.92 -12.49
C GLN A 24 3.37 26.48 -12.92
N VAL A 25 4.60 25.99 -12.71
CA VAL A 25 4.96 24.59 -12.95
C VAL A 25 4.07 23.65 -12.13
N LYS A 26 3.94 23.89 -10.81
CA LYS A 26 3.05 23.11 -9.93
C LYS A 26 1.61 23.12 -10.44
N SER A 27 1.09 24.30 -10.79
CA SER A 27 -0.28 24.46 -11.29
C SER A 27 -0.52 23.70 -12.60
N ILE A 28 0.39 23.82 -13.56
CA ILE A 28 0.31 23.09 -14.84
C ILE A 28 0.33 21.58 -14.60
N CYS A 29 1.28 21.09 -13.82
CA CYS A 29 1.39 19.67 -13.50
C CYS A 29 0.16 19.14 -12.78
N LYS A 30 -0.42 19.91 -11.84
CA LYS A 30 -1.66 19.54 -11.14
C LYS A 30 -2.83 19.45 -12.11
N VAL A 31 -3.04 20.43 -12.98
CA VAL A 31 -4.14 20.42 -13.96
C VAL A 31 -4.01 19.24 -14.92
N MET A 32 -2.82 19.01 -15.46
CA MET A 32 -2.56 17.91 -16.40
C MET A 32 -2.67 16.54 -15.72
N GLY A 33 -2.14 16.42 -14.51
CA GLY A 33 -2.23 15.23 -13.70
C GLY A 33 -3.67 14.87 -13.35
N MET A 34 -4.47 15.84 -12.86
CA MET A 34 -5.89 15.65 -12.58
C MET A 34 -6.69 15.25 -13.83
N ARG A 35 -6.34 15.77 -15.00
CA ARG A 35 -6.95 15.31 -16.26
C ARG A 35 -6.58 13.87 -16.58
N CYS A 36 -5.32 13.46 -16.40
CA CYS A 36 -4.91 12.07 -16.60
C CYS A 36 -5.66 11.12 -15.66
N MET A 37 -5.87 11.53 -14.39
CA MET A 37 -6.68 10.79 -13.41
C MET A 37 -8.11 10.59 -13.89
N LYS A 38 -8.78 11.66 -14.38
CA LYS A 38 -10.14 11.57 -14.95
C LYS A 38 -10.23 10.62 -16.13
N ASN A 39 -9.16 10.51 -16.91
CA ASN A 39 -9.07 9.63 -18.07
C ASN A 39 -8.55 8.22 -17.73
N LYS A 40 -8.49 7.84 -16.44
CA LYS A 40 -7.97 6.54 -15.96
C LYS A 40 -6.53 6.23 -16.40
N ARG A 41 -5.72 7.26 -16.68
CA ARG A 41 -4.30 7.12 -17.04
C ARG A 41 -3.42 7.40 -15.82
N LEU A 42 -3.41 6.48 -14.86
CA LEU A 42 -2.73 6.67 -13.57
C LEU A 42 -1.21 6.80 -13.71
N GLY A 43 -0.56 6.00 -14.55
CA GLY A 43 0.88 6.16 -14.81
C GLY A 43 1.26 7.54 -15.38
N ALA A 44 0.43 8.07 -16.28
CA ALA A 44 0.64 9.44 -16.80
C ALA A 44 0.43 10.48 -15.70
N ALA A 45 -0.62 10.32 -14.87
CA ALA A 45 -0.86 11.21 -13.74
C ALA A 45 0.30 11.22 -12.73
N LEU A 46 0.85 10.04 -12.40
CA LEU A 46 1.99 9.90 -11.51
C LEU A 46 3.24 10.61 -12.08
N SER A 47 3.45 10.53 -13.39
CA SER A 47 4.53 11.26 -14.07
C SER A 47 4.39 12.78 -13.93
N TRP A 48 3.16 13.31 -14.00
CA TRP A 48 2.91 14.74 -13.76
C TRP A 48 3.12 15.12 -12.28
N PHE A 49 2.80 14.22 -11.35
CA PHE A 49 3.05 14.43 -9.92
C PHE A 49 4.54 14.51 -9.60
N LEU A 50 5.34 13.57 -10.10
CA LEU A 50 6.78 13.53 -9.84
C LEU A 50 7.47 14.86 -10.18
N ARG A 51 6.89 15.60 -11.15
CA ARG A 51 7.33 16.93 -11.54
C ARG A 51 6.79 18.06 -10.65
N SER A 52 5.55 17.96 -10.14
CA SER A 52 4.97 19.03 -9.30
C SER A 52 5.52 19.03 -7.87
N LYS A 53 5.92 17.87 -7.33
CA LYS A 53 6.26 17.68 -5.91
C LYS A 53 5.17 18.18 -4.95
N ASP A 54 3.92 18.19 -5.40
CA ASP A 54 2.75 18.60 -4.59
C ASP A 54 2.31 17.42 -3.71
N VAL A 55 2.37 17.61 -2.38
CA VAL A 55 2.03 16.59 -1.38
C VAL A 55 0.56 16.16 -1.47
N ALA A 56 -0.37 17.10 -1.62
CA ALA A 56 -1.79 16.79 -1.71
C ALA A 56 -2.08 15.99 -2.98
N PHE A 57 -1.41 16.35 -4.09
CA PHE A 57 -1.53 15.60 -5.33
C PHE A 57 -0.91 14.19 -5.23
N ALA A 58 0.22 14.05 -4.52
CA ALA A 58 0.84 12.76 -4.21
C ALA A 58 -0.14 11.82 -3.51
N THR A 59 -0.81 12.34 -2.47
CA THR A 59 -1.76 11.59 -1.65
C THR A 59 -2.94 11.11 -2.49
N VAL A 60 -3.53 11.98 -3.31
CA VAL A 60 -4.67 11.62 -4.18
C VAL A 60 -4.30 10.54 -5.19
N ILE A 61 -3.12 10.61 -5.80
CA ILE A 61 -2.66 9.56 -6.73
C ILE A 61 -2.45 8.24 -5.99
N ALA A 62 -1.79 8.27 -4.84
CA ALA A 62 -1.52 7.08 -4.06
C ALA A 62 -2.81 6.41 -3.58
N GLU A 63 -3.79 7.18 -3.11
CA GLU A 63 -5.13 6.67 -2.77
C GLU A 63 -5.80 5.99 -3.96
N LYS A 64 -5.65 6.53 -5.18
CA LYS A 64 -6.27 5.92 -6.36
C LYS A 64 -5.64 4.59 -6.75
N PHE A 65 -4.33 4.45 -6.63
CA PHE A 65 -3.65 3.16 -6.83
C PHE A 65 -4.07 2.12 -5.79
N LEU A 66 -4.21 2.52 -4.53
CA LEU A 66 -4.65 1.60 -3.46
C LEU A 66 -6.12 1.19 -3.65
N SER A 67 -6.99 2.11 -4.07
CA SER A 67 -8.39 1.79 -4.44
C SER A 67 -8.44 0.78 -5.58
N GLU A 68 -7.65 1.01 -6.65
CA GLU A 68 -7.60 0.08 -7.78
C GLU A 68 -7.08 -1.30 -7.36
N TYR A 69 -6.09 -1.35 -6.48
CA TYR A 69 -5.60 -2.61 -5.92
C TYR A 69 -6.66 -3.35 -5.10
N ASN A 70 -7.39 -2.65 -4.23
CA ASN A 70 -8.48 -3.27 -3.46
C ASN A 70 -9.60 -3.82 -4.37
N GLU A 71 -9.86 -3.18 -5.50
CA GLU A 71 -10.88 -3.60 -6.46
C GLU A 71 -10.43 -4.80 -7.32
N HIS A 72 -9.16 -4.88 -7.73
CA HIS A 72 -8.70 -5.84 -8.74
C HIS A 72 -7.63 -6.83 -8.24
N GLY A 73 -7.06 -6.61 -7.07
CA GLY A 73 -5.95 -7.40 -6.51
C GLY A 73 -4.59 -7.20 -7.18
N VAL A 74 -4.47 -6.24 -8.11
CA VAL A 74 -3.23 -5.97 -8.84
C VAL A 74 -3.00 -4.47 -9.00
N PHE A 75 -1.73 -4.05 -8.96
CA PHE A 75 -1.34 -2.68 -9.25
C PHE A 75 -1.21 -2.46 -10.76
N SER A 76 -1.77 -1.35 -11.25
CA SER A 76 -1.45 -0.83 -12.58
C SER A 76 -0.07 -0.16 -12.59
N ASN A 77 0.58 -0.12 -13.75
CA ASN A 77 1.82 0.63 -13.99
C ASN A 77 2.94 0.41 -12.95
N LEU A 78 3.23 -0.87 -12.62
CA LEU A 78 4.26 -1.30 -11.65
C LEU A 78 5.60 -0.57 -11.82
N ASP A 79 6.09 -0.47 -13.05
CA ASP A 79 7.39 0.15 -13.35
C ASP A 79 7.49 1.58 -12.81
N LEU A 80 6.40 2.36 -12.82
CA LEU A 80 6.45 3.75 -12.34
C LEU A 80 6.44 3.83 -10.81
N ILE A 81 5.79 2.88 -10.14
CA ILE A 81 5.82 2.77 -8.67
C ILE A 81 7.23 2.33 -8.23
N ASP A 82 7.81 1.37 -8.95
CA ASP A 82 9.15 0.84 -8.67
C ASP A 82 10.25 1.92 -8.88
N ASN A 83 10.00 2.92 -9.73
CA ASN A 83 10.92 4.01 -10.03
C ASN A 83 10.63 5.33 -9.28
N LEU A 84 9.87 5.31 -8.17
CA LEU A 84 9.60 6.52 -7.38
C LEU A 84 10.85 7.11 -6.71
N GLY A 85 11.82 6.26 -6.34
CA GLY A 85 13.03 6.66 -5.63
C GLY A 85 12.71 7.50 -4.39
N SER A 86 13.45 8.60 -4.17
CA SER A 86 13.22 9.50 -3.04
C SER A 86 11.89 10.25 -3.09
N SER A 87 11.20 10.28 -4.23
CA SER A 87 9.92 10.99 -4.38
C SER A 87 8.79 10.35 -3.58
N MET A 88 8.93 9.08 -3.18
CA MET A 88 7.94 8.41 -2.33
C MET A 88 7.76 9.10 -0.96
N LEU A 89 8.83 9.74 -0.46
CA LEU A 89 8.87 10.39 0.85
C LEU A 89 8.09 11.70 0.91
N ILE A 90 7.55 12.17 -0.23
CA ILE A 90 6.76 13.41 -0.31
C ILE A 90 5.43 13.26 0.46
N SER A 91 4.85 12.06 0.53
CA SER A 91 3.62 11.78 1.26
C SER A 91 3.70 10.41 1.94
N SER A 92 3.21 10.31 3.17
CA SER A 92 3.13 9.03 3.89
C SER A 92 2.30 8.00 3.12
N ARG A 93 1.23 8.43 2.43
CA ARG A 93 0.39 7.57 1.61
C ARG A 93 1.14 7.02 0.39
N LEU A 94 1.97 7.85 -0.23
CA LEU A 94 2.82 7.43 -1.34
C LEU A 94 3.98 6.54 -0.86
N THR A 95 4.54 6.84 0.31
CA THR A 95 5.54 5.98 0.96
C THR A 95 4.95 4.59 1.23
N PHE A 96 3.73 4.53 1.78
CA PHE A 96 3.01 3.28 1.97
C PHE A 96 2.83 2.51 0.66
N LEU A 97 2.32 3.16 -0.40
CA LEU A 97 2.15 2.54 -1.71
C LEU A 97 3.46 1.93 -2.24
N ALA A 98 4.55 2.69 -2.18
CA ALA A 98 5.87 2.23 -2.64
C ALA A 98 6.38 1.04 -1.82
N LYS A 99 6.26 1.10 -0.49
CA LYS A 99 6.69 0.03 0.41
C LYS A 99 5.84 -1.23 0.30
N TYR A 100 4.54 -1.09 0.09
CA TYR A 100 3.68 -2.24 -0.13
C TYR A 100 3.91 -2.89 -1.51
N ARG A 101 4.26 -2.10 -2.53
CA ARG A 101 4.76 -2.64 -3.80
C ARG A 101 6.09 -3.38 -3.64
N GLU A 102 7.02 -2.84 -2.85
CA GLU A 102 8.29 -3.49 -2.50
C GLU A 102 8.07 -4.84 -1.80
N TYR A 103 7.08 -4.94 -0.90
CA TYR A 103 6.65 -6.21 -0.31
C TYR A 103 6.30 -7.27 -1.38
N HIS A 104 5.47 -6.93 -2.35
CA HIS A 104 5.11 -7.87 -3.41
C HIS A 104 6.32 -8.28 -4.26
N LYS A 105 7.26 -7.37 -4.48
CA LYS A 105 8.49 -7.68 -5.20
C LYS A 105 9.34 -8.70 -4.43
N LEU A 106 9.56 -8.48 -3.12
CA LEU A 106 10.28 -9.42 -2.25
C LEU A 106 9.57 -10.79 -2.22
N TYR A 107 8.25 -10.79 -2.14
CA TYR A 107 7.45 -12.03 -2.18
C TYR A 107 7.64 -12.79 -3.51
N GLN A 108 7.62 -12.09 -4.65
CA GLN A 108 7.86 -12.67 -5.97
C GLN A 108 9.29 -13.22 -6.13
N GLU A 109 10.27 -12.54 -5.52
CA GLU A 109 11.68 -12.94 -5.48
C GLU A 109 11.96 -14.08 -4.47
N ARG A 110 10.93 -14.53 -3.73
CA ARG A 110 11.00 -15.57 -2.68
C ARG A 110 11.83 -15.17 -1.46
N GLU A 111 12.06 -13.88 -1.26
CA GLU A 111 12.68 -13.29 -0.08
C GLU A 111 11.67 -13.24 1.09
N MET A 112 11.20 -14.41 1.55
CA MET A 112 10.04 -14.53 2.44
C MET A 112 10.21 -13.82 3.79
N PHE A 113 11.39 -13.92 4.39
CA PHE A 113 11.69 -13.24 5.68
C PHE A 113 11.69 -11.72 5.53
N ALA A 114 12.29 -11.19 4.46
CA ALA A 114 12.30 -9.76 4.19
C ALA A 114 10.89 -9.25 3.86
N ALA A 115 10.14 -9.99 3.04
CA ALA A 115 8.75 -9.69 2.72
C ALA A 115 7.89 -9.66 3.99
N GLY A 116 8.02 -10.68 4.85
CA GLY A 116 7.26 -10.75 6.09
C GLY A 116 7.58 -9.63 7.06
N SER A 117 8.87 -9.31 7.24
CA SER A 117 9.30 -8.19 8.07
C SER A 117 8.77 -6.85 7.55
N LEU A 118 8.84 -6.61 6.24
CA LEU A 118 8.32 -5.40 5.63
C LEU A 118 6.81 -5.28 5.79
N LEU A 119 6.05 -6.35 5.52
CA LEU A 119 4.59 -6.37 5.67
C LEU A 119 4.16 -6.06 7.11
N LEU A 120 4.81 -6.70 8.10
CA LEU A 120 4.56 -6.44 9.51
C LEU A 120 4.89 -4.99 9.88
N SER A 121 6.01 -4.46 9.37
CA SER A 121 6.41 -3.07 9.65
C SER A 121 5.39 -2.07 9.08
N LEU A 122 4.80 -2.34 7.91
CA LEU A 122 3.78 -1.47 7.32
C LEU A 122 2.54 -1.36 8.21
N LEU A 123 2.17 -2.46 8.87
CA LEU A 123 1.03 -2.54 9.78
C LEU A 123 1.33 -1.86 11.13
N THR A 124 2.43 -2.25 11.78
CA THR A 124 2.77 -1.82 13.14
C THR A 124 3.30 -0.38 13.24
N SER A 125 3.96 0.13 12.18
CA SER A 125 4.46 1.51 12.15
C SER A 125 3.39 2.57 11.88
N ARG A 126 2.12 2.16 11.72
CA ARG A 126 1.00 3.03 11.33
C ARG A 126 1.20 3.76 10.00
N LEU A 127 2.08 3.27 9.15
CA LEU A 127 2.23 3.76 7.78
C LEU A 127 1.04 3.33 6.92
N ALA A 128 0.52 2.12 7.15
CA ALA A 128 -0.66 1.59 6.48
C ALA A 128 -1.94 2.33 6.93
N PRO A 129 -2.75 2.82 5.97
CA PRO A 129 -4.09 3.33 6.23
C PRO A 129 -4.97 2.26 6.88
N ARG A 130 -5.79 2.66 7.85
CA ARG A 130 -6.68 1.75 8.62
C ARG A 130 -7.54 0.88 7.71
N GLU A 131 -8.09 1.46 6.65
CA GLU A 131 -8.98 0.79 5.70
C GLU A 131 -8.26 -0.32 4.92
N PHE A 132 -6.93 -0.26 4.85
CA PHE A 132 -6.11 -1.22 4.12
C PHE A 132 -5.62 -2.38 5.00
N TRP A 133 -5.75 -2.27 6.33
CA TRP A 133 -5.20 -3.27 7.28
C TRP A 133 -5.69 -4.69 7.01
N ILE A 134 -6.97 -4.86 6.66
CA ILE A 134 -7.50 -6.19 6.32
C ILE A 134 -6.79 -6.79 5.11
N THR A 135 -6.44 -5.97 4.11
CA THR A 135 -5.68 -6.40 2.93
C THR A 135 -4.28 -6.86 3.32
N LEU A 136 -3.54 -6.08 4.13
CA LEU A 136 -2.22 -6.49 4.63
C LEU A 136 -2.30 -7.79 5.46
N LEU A 137 -3.30 -7.90 6.32
CA LEU A 137 -3.51 -9.10 7.15
C LEU A 137 -3.79 -10.33 6.28
N LYS A 138 -4.62 -10.19 5.23
CA LYS A 138 -4.87 -11.26 4.26
C LYS A 138 -3.58 -11.71 3.57
N ASP A 139 -2.73 -10.78 3.15
CA ASP A 139 -1.45 -11.13 2.53
C ASP A 139 -0.53 -11.88 3.50
N ALA A 140 -0.59 -11.55 4.80
CA ALA A 140 0.17 -12.23 5.84
C ALA A 140 -0.24 -13.71 6.02
N ILE A 141 -1.45 -14.13 5.61
CA ILE A 141 -1.90 -15.54 5.69
C ILE A 141 -0.90 -16.46 4.98
N THR A 142 -0.49 -16.10 3.77
CA THR A 142 0.45 -16.91 2.98
C THR A 142 1.79 -17.11 3.67
N LEU A 143 2.25 -16.10 4.42
CA LEU A 143 3.49 -16.12 5.19
C LEU A 143 3.34 -16.85 6.53
N LEU A 144 2.16 -16.74 7.17
CA LEU A 144 1.82 -17.49 8.39
C LEU A 144 1.72 -18.99 8.11
N GLU A 145 1.18 -19.39 6.96
CA GLU A 145 1.03 -20.78 6.55
C GLU A 145 2.26 -21.34 5.82
N ALA A 146 3.27 -20.51 5.52
CA ALA A 146 4.51 -20.94 4.90
C ALA A 146 5.19 -22.05 5.72
N ARG A 147 5.89 -22.98 5.06
CA ARG A 147 6.56 -24.10 5.74
C ARG A 147 7.62 -23.62 6.73
N GLU A 148 8.35 -22.58 6.35
CA GLU A 148 9.33 -21.91 7.22
C GLU A 148 8.59 -21.01 8.21
N CYS A 149 9.13 -20.91 9.43
CA CYS A 149 8.55 -20.05 10.46
C CYS A 149 8.96 -18.59 10.20
N ILE A 150 8.29 -17.95 9.23
CA ILE A 150 8.58 -16.55 8.84
C ILE A 150 8.26 -15.58 9.97
N TYR A 151 7.15 -15.82 10.67
CA TYR A 151 6.75 -15.05 11.84
C TYR A 151 6.96 -15.90 13.10
N GLY A 152 7.78 -15.40 14.02
CA GLY A 152 7.94 -15.99 15.35
C GLY A 152 6.72 -15.71 16.23
N SER A 153 6.79 -16.15 17.48
CA SER A 153 5.71 -15.93 18.46
C SER A 153 5.44 -14.43 18.62
N LYS A 154 6.49 -13.62 18.75
CA LYS A 154 6.41 -12.16 18.87
C LYS A 154 5.72 -11.50 17.67
N GLU A 155 6.17 -11.80 16.46
CA GLU A 155 5.57 -11.22 15.25
C GLU A 155 4.11 -11.66 15.08
N THR A 156 3.79 -12.89 15.46
CA THR A 156 2.42 -13.40 15.44
C THR A 156 1.52 -12.65 16.42
N PHE A 157 2.01 -12.34 17.63
CA PHE A 157 1.27 -11.53 18.59
C PHE A 157 0.98 -10.12 18.08
N GLU A 158 1.93 -9.48 17.39
CA GLU A 158 1.72 -8.15 16.78
C GLU A 158 0.62 -8.18 15.70
N LEU A 159 0.57 -9.24 14.88
CA LEU A 159 -0.48 -9.43 13.89
C LEU A 159 -1.84 -9.71 14.54
N MET A 160 -1.88 -10.53 15.60
CA MET A 160 -3.09 -10.78 16.39
C MET A 160 -3.63 -9.49 17.02
N HIS A 161 -2.73 -8.67 17.59
CA HIS A 161 -3.10 -7.38 18.15
C HIS A 161 -3.69 -6.44 17.10
N SER A 162 -3.08 -6.40 15.91
CA SER A 162 -3.57 -5.57 14.80
C SER A 162 -4.96 -6.01 14.30
N LEU A 163 -5.22 -7.33 14.23
CA LEU A 163 -6.54 -7.87 13.89
C LEU A 163 -7.58 -7.57 14.99
N GLU A 164 -7.21 -7.70 16.26
CA GLU A 164 -8.08 -7.36 17.38
C GLU A 164 -8.43 -5.87 17.37
N GLU A 165 -7.46 -4.99 17.10
CA GLU A 165 -7.68 -3.56 16.99
C GLU A 165 -8.64 -3.22 15.85
N LEU A 166 -8.50 -3.89 14.70
CA LEU A 166 -9.37 -3.71 13.53
C LEU A 166 -10.80 -4.18 13.79
N THR A 167 -10.98 -5.35 14.41
CA THR A 167 -12.30 -5.94 14.69
C THR A 167 -13.08 -5.20 15.78
N LYS A 168 -12.38 -4.51 16.70
CA LYS A 168 -13.00 -3.62 17.69
C LYS A 168 -13.51 -2.31 17.09
N ASP A 169 -13.08 -1.95 15.88
CA ASP A 169 -13.49 -0.72 15.22
C ASP A 169 -14.94 -0.84 14.70
N ARG A 170 -15.85 -0.06 15.29
CA ARG A 170 -17.27 -0.06 14.90
C ARG A 170 -17.49 0.32 13.43
N LYS A 171 -16.57 1.08 12.82
CA LYS A 171 -16.66 1.45 11.40
C LYS A 171 -16.29 0.29 10.48
N PHE A 172 -15.48 -0.65 10.95
CA PHE A 172 -15.05 -1.79 10.15
C PHE A 172 -16.20 -2.77 9.89
N LEU A 173 -17.10 -2.92 10.87
CA LEU A 173 -18.32 -3.73 10.82
C LEU A 173 -19.58 -2.89 10.56
N SER A 174 -19.47 -1.78 9.82
CA SER A 174 -20.58 -0.84 9.63
C SER A 174 -21.80 -1.49 8.94
N PRO A 175 -23.02 -1.07 9.30
CA PRO A 175 -24.26 -1.56 8.67
C PRO A 175 -24.46 -1.09 7.22
N ASP A 176 -23.60 -0.18 6.72
CA ASP A 176 -23.62 0.28 5.33
C ASP A 176 -23.02 -0.74 4.33
N LYS A 177 -22.42 -1.83 4.83
CA LYS A 177 -21.94 -2.94 3.99
C LYS A 177 -23.10 -3.89 3.70
N ASP A 178 -23.19 -4.37 2.45
CA ASP A 178 -24.19 -5.35 2.06
C ASP A 178 -24.02 -6.66 2.86
N SER A 179 -25.08 -7.48 2.94
CA SER A 179 -25.06 -8.72 3.75
C SER A 179 -23.94 -9.67 3.34
N ASP A 180 -23.64 -9.72 2.05
CA ASP A 180 -22.64 -10.62 1.46
C ASP A 180 -21.23 -10.15 1.82
N ASP A 181 -20.95 -8.85 1.73
CA ASP A 181 -19.67 -8.25 2.14
C ASP A 181 -19.36 -8.51 3.63
N ILE A 182 -20.38 -8.49 4.48
CA ILE A 182 -20.22 -8.79 5.92
C ILE A 182 -19.90 -10.27 6.14
N SER A 183 -20.52 -11.17 5.36
CA SER A 183 -20.24 -12.60 5.42
C SER A 183 -18.80 -12.90 5.01
N ASP A 184 -18.38 -12.41 3.84
CA ASP A 184 -17.02 -12.58 3.31
C ASP A 184 -15.95 -12.02 4.28
N LEU A 185 -16.27 -10.90 4.92
CA LEU A 185 -15.40 -10.31 5.93
C LEU A 185 -15.25 -11.20 7.16
N ARG A 186 -16.35 -11.80 7.64
CA ARG A 186 -16.31 -12.74 8.78
C ARG A 186 -15.50 -13.99 8.44
N GLU A 187 -15.72 -14.57 7.26
CA GLU A 187 -14.92 -15.71 6.79
C GLU A 187 -13.43 -15.37 6.71
N THR A 188 -13.11 -14.17 6.24
CA THR A 188 -11.73 -13.66 6.20
C THR A 188 -11.14 -13.57 7.63
N ILE A 189 -11.89 -13.03 8.59
CA ILE A 189 -11.45 -12.91 9.99
C ILE A 189 -11.24 -14.30 10.61
N ASP A 190 -12.12 -15.25 10.35
CA ASP A 190 -12.02 -16.61 10.86
C ASP A 190 -10.77 -17.33 10.30
N LEU A 191 -10.51 -17.16 9.00
CA LEU A 191 -9.30 -17.69 8.37
C LEU A 191 -8.03 -17.06 8.96
N LEU A 192 -8.04 -15.75 9.21
CA LEU A 192 -6.92 -15.06 9.87
C LEU A 192 -6.67 -15.61 11.28
N ASN A 193 -7.72 -15.73 12.09
CA ASN A 193 -7.63 -16.28 13.44
C ASN A 193 -7.06 -17.70 13.43
N LEU A 194 -7.50 -18.54 12.49
CA LEU A 194 -7.01 -19.91 12.34
C LEU A 194 -5.51 -19.92 11.97
N SER A 195 -5.11 -19.11 10.99
CA SER A 195 -3.73 -19.02 10.50
C SER A 195 -2.79 -18.51 11.59
N LEU A 196 -3.20 -17.47 12.32
CA LEU A 196 -2.45 -16.90 13.44
C LEU A 196 -2.28 -17.92 14.57
N THR A 197 -3.35 -18.60 14.96
CA THR A 197 -3.31 -19.61 16.04
C THR A 197 -2.40 -20.77 15.69
N ARG A 198 -2.48 -21.27 14.44
CA ARG A 198 -1.60 -22.34 13.95
C ARG A 198 -0.14 -21.91 13.93
N ASN A 199 0.15 -20.73 13.40
CA ASN A 199 1.52 -20.23 13.36
C ASN A 199 2.08 -20.02 14.77
N LEU A 200 1.30 -19.47 15.71
CA LEU A 200 1.71 -19.28 17.09
C LEU A 200 2.04 -20.62 17.77
N ALA A 201 1.19 -21.63 17.62
CA ALA A 201 1.45 -22.96 18.17
C ALA A 201 2.75 -23.56 17.61
N ARG A 202 2.97 -23.40 16.29
CA ARG A 202 4.19 -23.86 15.63
C ARG A 202 5.44 -23.09 16.08
N SER A 203 5.38 -21.76 16.15
CA SER A 203 6.51 -20.92 16.48
C SER A 203 6.97 -21.15 17.92
N ILE A 204 6.04 -21.30 18.87
CA ILE A 204 6.35 -21.63 20.27
C ILE A 204 7.10 -22.96 20.37
N VAL A 205 6.69 -23.98 19.61
CA VAL A 205 7.39 -25.28 19.61
C VAL A 205 8.79 -25.13 19.05
N ILE A 206 8.97 -24.43 17.94
CA ILE A 206 10.29 -24.22 17.31
C ILE A 206 11.20 -23.44 18.27
N GLU A 207 10.72 -22.33 18.84
CA GLU A 207 11.48 -21.49 19.76
C GLU A 207 11.82 -22.23 21.07
N GLY A 208 10.90 -23.07 21.57
CA GLY A 208 11.12 -23.90 22.74
C GLY A 208 12.11 -25.04 22.53
N VAL A 209 12.17 -25.62 21.32
CA VAL A 209 13.14 -26.68 20.96
C VAL A 209 14.56 -26.10 20.79
N VAL A 210 14.69 -24.82 20.43
CA VAL A 210 15.98 -24.16 20.17
C VAL A 210 16.71 -23.72 21.46
N LYS A 211 16.17 -23.96 22.67
CA LYS A 211 16.92 -23.83 23.95
C LYS A 211 16.79 -25.08 24.81
N PRO A 212 17.92 -25.75 25.12
CA PRO A 212 18.73 -25.27 26.25
C PRO A 212 20.24 -25.24 25.96
N SER A 213 20.83 -24.04 26.07
CA SER A 213 22.25 -23.82 26.30
C SER A 213 22.44 -22.48 26.99
#